data_AF-A0A453AC76-F1
#
_entry.id   AF-A0A453AC76-F1
#
_cell.length_a   1.000
_cell.length_b   1.000
_cell.length_c   1.000
_cell.angle_alpha   90.00
_cell.angle_beta   90.00
_cell.angle_gamma   90.00
#
_symmetry.space_group_name_H-M   'P 1'
#
loop_
_entity.id
_entity.type
_entity.pdbx_description
1 polymer ?
#
loop_
_entity_poly.entity_id
_entity_poly.type
_entity_poly.pdbx_seq_one_letter_code
_entity_poly.pdbx_strand_id
1 'polypeptide(L)'
;TVRNPHSINRYTGASSSGPAALVSSGLCSAAIGTDAGGSVRIPSSLCGIIGLKTTFGRTNMTGVLCDCGTAEVASPLTASVEDSVLVYSALAGCRPMDKLTLRPLPLCVPNLVSSENNDILQSVKVGKYTEWFHDVSDIEISNTCEDALSLLRNTFGCQIEEIILPELLEMRTAHLVTIGSEGFCQLNAHYQEGRRTEMTLDTRGSLALFGSFTSADYVASQRLRRRMMYYHMEAFRKVDVIATPTTGITAPRIPPSALKGESDYI
;
A
#
# COMPACT_ATOMS: atom_id res chain seq x y z
N THR A 1 -11.85 -14.09 -10.83
CA THR A 1 -11.66 -12.64 -10.61
C THR A 1 -12.81 -12.07 -9.82
N VAL A 2 -12.54 -11.45 -8.67
CA VAL A 2 -13.55 -10.72 -7.86
C VAL A 2 -13.98 -9.45 -8.61
N ARG A 3 -15.25 -9.06 -8.50
CA ARG A 3 -15.81 -7.90 -9.21
C ARG A 3 -15.92 -6.71 -8.26
N ASN A 4 -15.68 -5.50 -8.78
CA ASN A 4 -15.81 -4.27 -8.01
C ASN A 4 -17.29 -4.01 -7.67
N PRO A 5 -17.67 -3.78 -6.39
CA PRO A 5 -19.06 -3.48 -6.02
C PRO A 5 -19.64 -2.23 -6.69
N HIS A 6 -18.81 -1.25 -7.04
CA HIS A 6 -19.23 -0.04 -7.77
C HIS A 6 -19.47 -0.30 -9.26
N SER A 7 -18.90 -1.38 -9.82
CA SER A 7 -19.13 -1.79 -11.20
C SER A 7 -18.65 -3.21 -11.47
N ILE A 8 -19.59 -4.12 -11.76
CA ILE A 8 -19.29 -5.56 -11.93
C ILE A 8 -18.37 -5.90 -13.11
N ASN A 9 -18.14 -4.95 -14.02
CA ASN A 9 -17.26 -5.09 -15.18
C ASN A 9 -15.84 -4.52 -14.95
N ARG A 10 -15.53 -4.11 -13.72
CA ARG A 10 -14.25 -3.50 -13.33
C ARG A 10 -13.55 -4.30 -12.24
N TYR A 11 -12.22 -4.20 -12.22
CA TYR A 11 -11.38 -4.80 -11.19
C TYR A 11 -11.58 -4.12 -9.83
N THR A 12 -11.47 -4.91 -8.76
CA THR A 12 -11.43 -4.41 -7.37
C THR A 12 -10.10 -3.77 -7.00
N GLY A 13 -9.05 -3.98 -7.81
CA GLY A 13 -7.66 -3.87 -7.36
C GLY A 13 -7.17 -5.16 -6.69
N ALA A 14 -5.87 -5.22 -6.40
CA ALA A 14 -5.16 -6.42 -5.98
C ALA A 14 -4.04 -6.10 -4.98
N SER A 15 -3.56 -7.07 -4.20
CA SER A 15 -3.97 -8.49 -4.16
C SER A 15 -5.16 -8.76 -3.24
N SER A 16 -5.49 -7.86 -2.31
CA SER A 16 -6.62 -8.00 -1.35
C SER A 16 -8.00 -7.72 -1.99
N SER A 17 -8.25 -8.32 -3.16
CA SER A 17 -9.46 -8.14 -3.97
C SER A 17 -10.75 -8.54 -3.26
N GLY A 18 -10.78 -9.76 -2.70
CA GLY A 18 -11.90 -10.28 -1.92
C GLY A 18 -12.21 -9.46 -0.66
N PRO A 19 -11.21 -9.24 0.22
CA PRO A 19 -11.36 -8.38 1.40
C PRO A 19 -11.98 -7.01 1.08
N ALA A 20 -11.47 -6.31 0.05
CA ALA A 20 -11.99 -5.00 -0.30
C ALA A 20 -13.43 -5.04 -0.81
N ALA A 21 -13.77 -6.02 -1.66
CA ALA A 21 -15.11 -6.17 -2.18
C ALA A 21 -16.14 -6.52 -1.08
N LEU A 22 -15.77 -7.38 -0.11
CA LEU A 22 -16.63 -7.75 1.01
C LEU A 22 -17.01 -6.54 1.86
N VAL A 23 -16.00 -5.75 2.26
CA VAL A 23 -16.20 -4.55 3.08
C VAL A 23 -16.97 -3.48 2.31
N SER A 24 -16.59 -3.22 1.05
CA SER A 24 -17.26 -2.25 0.18
C SER A 24 -18.73 -2.60 -0.09
N SER A 25 -19.07 -3.90 -0.10
CA SER A 25 -20.45 -4.37 -0.24
C SER A 25 -21.25 -4.36 1.07
N GLY A 26 -20.65 -3.96 2.20
CA GLY A 26 -21.29 -3.96 3.51
C GLY A 26 -21.54 -5.36 4.08
N LEU A 27 -20.87 -6.40 3.59
CA LEU A 27 -21.05 -7.78 4.05
C LEU A 27 -20.30 -8.07 5.36
N CYS A 28 -19.21 -7.34 5.62
CA CYS A 28 -18.52 -7.35 6.89
C CYS A 28 -18.00 -5.94 7.23
N SER A 29 -17.89 -5.62 8.52
CA SER A 29 -17.41 -4.31 8.98
C SER A 29 -15.93 -4.07 8.66
N ALA A 30 -15.15 -5.15 8.64
CA ALA A 30 -13.71 -5.12 8.41
C ALA A 30 -13.21 -6.42 7.80
N ALA A 31 -12.07 -6.33 7.13
CA ALA A 31 -11.30 -7.47 6.68
C ALA A 31 -9.81 -7.21 6.89
N ILE A 32 -8.99 -8.25 6.82
CA ILE A 32 -7.53 -8.16 6.92
C ILE A 32 -6.93 -8.52 5.57
N GLY A 33 -5.99 -7.70 5.11
CA GLY A 33 -5.19 -7.96 3.92
C GLY A 33 -3.70 -7.81 4.22
N THR A 34 -2.88 -8.02 3.19
CA THR A 34 -1.45 -7.77 3.23
C THR A 34 -1.08 -6.64 2.28
N ASP A 35 -0.16 -5.77 2.68
CA ASP A 35 0.33 -4.66 1.85
C ASP A 35 1.85 -4.68 1.80
N ALA A 36 2.37 -4.93 0.60
CA ALA A 36 3.79 -4.91 0.30
C ALA A 36 4.13 -3.80 -0.71
N GLY A 37 3.29 -3.68 -1.74
CA GLY A 37 3.36 -2.69 -2.82
C GLY A 37 2.05 -1.95 -3.04
N GLY A 38 1.20 -1.83 -2.02
CA GLY A 38 -0.13 -1.22 -2.12
C GLY A 38 -1.29 -2.19 -2.07
N SER A 39 -1.05 -3.47 -1.77
CA SER A 39 -2.06 -4.52 -1.89
C SER A 39 -3.25 -4.44 -0.91
N VAL A 40 -3.24 -3.52 0.05
CA VAL A 40 -4.39 -3.08 0.85
C VAL A 40 -4.91 -1.75 0.34
N ARG A 41 -4.01 -0.78 0.13
CA ARG A 41 -4.37 0.61 -0.26
C ARG A 41 -5.01 0.71 -1.63
N ILE A 42 -4.45 0.03 -2.64
CA ILE A 42 -4.94 0.00 -4.02
C ILE A 42 -6.38 -0.51 -4.06
N PRO A 43 -6.70 -1.73 -3.59
CA PRO A 43 -8.08 -2.21 -3.67
C PRO A 43 -9.05 -1.41 -2.78
N SER A 44 -8.57 -0.82 -1.68
CA SER A 44 -9.39 0.06 -0.85
C SER A 44 -9.79 1.34 -1.60
N SER A 45 -8.83 1.98 -2.27
CA SER A 45 -9.08 3.17 -3.11
C SER A 45 -10.03 2.86 -4.26
N LEU A 46 -9.84 1.74 -4.96
CA LEU A 46 -10.68 1.37 -6.10
C LEU A 46 -12.09 0.89 -5.70
N CYS A 47 -12.26 0.40 -4.47
CA CYS A 47 -13.56 -0.02 -3.94
C CYS A 47 -14.22 1.02 -3.01
N GLY A 48 -13.63 2.21 -2.85
CA GLY A 48 -14.21 3.30 -2.06
C GLY A 48 -14.31 3.01 -0.56
N ILE A 49 -13.28 2.40 0.02
CA ILE A 49 -13.19 2.07 1.45
C ILE A 49 -11.84 2.50 2.03
N ILE A 50 -11.66 2.36 3.35
CA ILE A 50 -10.42 2.71 4.06
C ILE A 50 -9.46 1.51 4.09
N GLY A 51 -8.21 1.74 3.68
CA GLY A 51 -7.12 0.76 3.78
C GLY A 51 -5.93 1.33 4.52
N LEU A 52 -5.67 0.84 5.73
CA LEU A 52 -4.60 1.35 6.59
C LEU A 52 -3.34 0.48 6.46
N LYS A 53 -2.32 0.96 5.74
CA LYS A 53 -0.99 0.31 5.74
C LYS A 53 -0.20 0.75 6.98
N THR A 54 0.09 -0.17 7.89
CA THR A 54 0.83 0.16 9.13
C THR A 54 2.34 0.32 8.92
N THR A 55 3.04 0.92 9.88
CA THR A 55 4.51 0.87 9.93
C THR A 55 5.00 -0.58 9.87
N PHE A 56 6.10 -0.83 9.16
CA PHE A 56 6.69 -2.17 9.07
C PHE A 56 7.01 -2.73 10.47
N GLY A 57 6.60 -3.98 10.72
CA GLY A 57 6.74 -4.65 12.02
C GLY A 57 5.79 -4.17 13.14
N ARG A 58 4.87 -3.23 12.88
CA ARG A 58 3.87 -2.78 13.88
C ARG A 58 2.84 -3.87 14.21
N THR A 59 2.44 -4.65 13.21
CA THR A 59 1.52 -5.78 13.34
C THR A 59 2.30 -7.10 13.27
N ASN A 60 1.89 -8.08 14.06
CA ASN A 60 2.53 -9.38 14.10
C ASN A 60 2.14 -10.19 12.85
N MET A 61 3.14 -10.51 12.03
CA MET A 61 2.96 -11.27 10.79
C MET A 61 3.05 -12.80 10.95
N THR A 62 3.30 -13.33 12.15
CA THR A 62 3.44 -14.77 12.36
C THR A 62 2.24 -15.55 11.83
N GLY A 63 2.48 -16.50 10.94
CA GLY A 63 1.44 -17.33 10.32
C GLY A 63 0.85 -16.74 9.03
N VAL A 64 1.29 -15.56 8.61
CA VAL A 64 0.98 -15.00 7.29
C VAL A 64 1.99 -15.56 6.28
N LEU A 65 1.54 -15.94 5.08
CA LEU A 65 2.43 -16.54 4.07
C LEU A 65 3.66 -15.68 3.72
N CYS A 66 3.53 -14.36 3.79
CA CYS A 66 4.61 -13.41 3.48
C CYS A 66 5.34 -12.86 4.73
N ASP A 67 5.42 -13.62 5.82
CA ASP A 67 5.96 -13.16 7.11
C ASP A 67 7.48 -12.97 7.20
N CYS A 68 8.21 -13.37 6.16
CA CYS A 68 9.67 -13.28 6.07
C CYS A 68 10.18 -12.18 5.13
N GLY A 69 9.28 -11.43 4.50
CA GLY A 69 9.65 -10.31 3.65
C GLY A 69 10.00 -9.03 4.43
N THR A 70 10.48 -8.02 3.71
CA THR A 70 10.96 -6.76 4.28
C THR A 70 10.08 -5.56 3.95
N ALA A 71 8.97 -5.73 3.22
CA ALA A 71 8.04 -4.66 2.85
C ALA A 71 6.62 -4.87 3.39
N GLU A 72 6.27 -6.13 3.66
CA GLU A 72 4.93 -6.62 3.94
C GLU A 72 4.44 -6.25 5.33
N VAL A 73 3.16 -5.89 5.39
CA VAL A 73 2.42 -5.75 6.65
C VAL A 73 1.03 -6.34 6.52
N ALA A 74 0.49 -6.89 7.61
CA ALA A 74 -0.91 -7.24 7.75
C ALA A 74 -1.65 -6.00 8.23
N SER A 75 -2.76 -5.69 7.59
CA SER A 75 -3.36 -4.36 7.66
C SER A 75 -4.86 -4.41 7.38
N PRO A 76 -5.66 -3.58 8.08
CA PRO A 76 -7.11 -3.65 7.96
C PRO A 76 -7.63 -2.93 6.71
N LEU A 77 -8.74 -3.45 6.20
CA LEU A 77 -9.64 -2.82 5.24
C LEU A 77 -10.98 -2.61 5.95
N THR A 78 -11.50 -1.39 5.98
CA THR A 78 -12.72 -1.05 6.74
C THR A 78 -13.59 -0.04 6.00
N ALA A 79 -14.88 -0.01 6.33
CA ALA A 79 -15.82 0.93 5.72
C ALA A 79 -15.65 2.37 6.22
N SER A 80 -15.08 2.55 7.43
CA SER A 80 -14.88 3.86 8.06
C SER A 80 -13.51 3.98 8.74
N VAL A 81 -13.09 5.23 9.04
CA VAL A 81 -11.87 5.52 9.80
C VAL A 81 -11.98 5.01 11.25
N GLU A 82 -13.17 5.11 11.86
CA GLU A 82 -13.42 4.61 13.21
C GLU A 82 -13.20 3.10 13.31
N ASP A 83 -13.76 2.34 12.36
CA ASP A 83 -13.54 0.90 12.28
C ASP A 83 -12.04 0.58 12.09
N SER A 84 -11.34 1.36 11.26
CA SER A 84 -9.89 1.20 11.06
C SER A 84 -9.11 1.39 12.36
N VAL A 85 -9.48 2.38 13.17
CA VAL A 85 -8.86 2.64 14.48
C VAL A 85 -9.10 1.46 15.44
N LEU A 86 -10.32 0.93 15.50
CA LEU A 86 -10.66 -0.22 16.36
C LEU A 86 -9.90 -1.48 15.95
N VAL A 87 -9.92 -1.82 14.66
CA VAL A 87 -9.27 -3.03 14.15
C VAL A 87 -7.76 -2.90 14.27
N TYR A 88 -7.18 -1.73 13.96
CA TYR A 88 -5.76 -1.48 14.18
C TYR A 88 -5.37 -1.65 15.65
N SER A 89 -6.17 -1.14 16.59
CA SER A 89 -5.90 -1.27 18.02
C SER A 89 -5.87 -2.73 18.47
N ALA A 90 -6.71 -3.59 17.88
CA ALA A 90 -6.73 -5.03 18.15
C ALA A 90 -5.56 -5.78 17.47
N LEU A 91 -5.16 -5.36 16.26
CA LEU A 91 -4.07 -6.00 15.50
C LEU A 91 -2.67 -5.55 15.93
N ALA A 92 -2.57 -4.35 16.51
CA ALA A 92 -1.29 -3.76 16.86
C ALA A 92 -0.57 -4.60 17.92
N GLY A 93 0.69 -4.92 17.64
CA GLY A 93 1.48 -5.80 18.47
C GLY A 93 2.64 -6.36 17.67
N CYS A 94 3.86 -6.02 18.07
CA CYS A 94 5.06 -6.45 17.35
C CYS A 94 5.51 -7.84 17.80
N ARG A 95 6.09 -8.64 16.90
CA ARG A 95 6.76 -9.89 17.27
C ARG A 95 7.91 -9.60 18.25
N PRO A 96 8.24 -10.53 19.17
CA PRO A 96 9.37 -10.35 20.09
C PRO A 96 10.68 -9.99 19.38
N MET A 97 10.96 -10.62 18.23
CA MET A 97 12.16 -10.32 17.43
C MET A 97 12.14 -8.91 16.86
N ASP A 98 11.01 -8.47 16.30
CA ASP A 98 10.85 -7.13 15.72
C ASP A 98 10.95 -6.04 16.79
N LYS A 99 10.53 -6.31 18.04
CA LYS A 99 10.72 -5.37 19.16
C LYS A 99 12.20 -5.09 19.42
N LEU A 100 13.06 -6.09 19.29
CA LEU A 100 14.50 -5.96 19.51
C LEU A 100 15.20 -5.24 18.35
N THR A 101 14.82 -5.56 17.11
CA THR A 101 15.48 -5.05 15.91
C THR A 101 14.96 -3.69 15.46
N LEU A 102 13.64 -3.47 15.51
CA LEU A 102 12.98 -2.25 15.03
C LEU A 102 12.74 -1.21 16.13
N ARG A 103 12.75 -1.62 17.41
CA ARG A 103 12.54 -0.74 18.58
C ARG A 103 11.34 0.20 18.43
N PRO A 104 10.13 -0.34 18.18
CA PRO A 104 8.96 0.47 17.91
C PRO A 104 8.58 1.29 19.15
N LEU A 105 8.14 2.53 18.94
CA LEU A 105 7.51 3.33 19.98
C LEU A 105 6.22 2.64 20.48
N PRO A 106 5.78 2.94 21.72
CA PRO A 106 4.48 2.51 22.22
C PRO A 106 3.35 2.80 21.23
N LEU A 107 2.30 1.97 21.28
CA LEU A 107 1.12 2.18 20.45
C LEU A 107 0.43 3.49 20.88
N CYS A 108 0.26 4.40 19.92
CA CYS A 108 -0.58 5.58 20.07
C CYS A 108 -1.82 5.40 19.18
N VAL A 109 -3.00 5.65 19.75
CA VAL A 109 -4.28 5.57 19.05
C VAL A 109 -4.92 6.97 19.12
N PRO A 110 -5.33 7.57 17.98
CA PRO A 110 -5.88 8.92 17.98
C PRO A 110 -7.24 8.98 18.69
N ASN A 111 -7.48 10.04 19.44
CA ASN A 111 -8.79 10.33 20.01
C ASN A 111 -9.63 11.12 18.98
N LEU A 112 -10.49 10.41 18.24
CA LEU A 112 -11.27 11.01 17.15
C LEU A 112 -12.31 12.05 17.59
N VAL A 113 -12.67 12.08 18.88
CA VAL A 113 -13.69 13.00 19.44
C VAL A 113 -13.09 14.15 20.27
N SER A 114 -11.76 14.28 20.31
CA SER A 114 -11.11 15.34 21.08
C SER A 114 -11.45 16.74 20.53
N SER A 115 -11.78 17.67 21.43
CA SER A 115 -11.96 19.08 21.09
C SER A 115 -10.67 19.75 20.60
N GLU A 116 -9.51 19.20 20.96
CA GLU A 116 -8.18 19.69 20.54
C GLU A 116 -7.83 19.30 19.10
N ASN A 117 -8.64 18.45 18.44
CA ASN A 117 -8.34 17.97 17.10
C ASN A 117 -8.23 19.10 16.07
N ASN A 118 -8.99 20.18 16.23
CA ASN A 118 -8.90 21.34 15.35
C ASN A 118 -7.52 22.02 15.46
N ASP A 119 -7.04 22.24 16.68
CA ASP A 119 -5.74 22.88 16.92
C ASP A 119 -4.59 21.99 16.43
N ILE A 120 -4.70 20.67 16.65
CA ILE A 120 -3.75 19.69 16.14
C ILE A 120 -3.71 19.76 14.61
N LEU A 121 -4.86 19.67 13.94
CA LEU A 121 -4.94 19.72 12.48
C LEU A 121 -4.41 21.03 11.90
N GLN A 122 -4.62 22.16 12.59
CA GLN A 122 -4.05 23.46 12.18
C GLN A 122 -2.52 23.44 12.17
N SER A 123 -1.89 22.71 13.10
CA SER A 123 -0.44 22.60 13.19
C SER A 123 0.18 21.62 12.18
N VAL A 124 -0.61 20.74 11.57
CA VAL A 124 -0.13 19.72 10.64
C VAL A 124 0.33 20.35 9.33
N LYS A 125 1.55 20.01 8.93
CA LYS A 125 2.14 20.32 7.63
C LYS A 125 2.00 19.13 6.69
N VAL A 126 1.32 19.36 5.59
CA VAL A 126 1.04 18.39 4.53
C VAL A 126 2.00 18.65 3.37
N GLY A 127 2.92 17.71 3.13
CA GLY A 127 3.79 17.74 1.97
C GLY A 127 3.08 17.28 0.72
N LYS A 128 3.16 18.08 -0.35
CA LYS A 128 2.70 17.73 -1.69
C LYS A 128 3.87 17.86 -2.66
N TYR A 129 4.12 16.84 -3.48
CA TYR A 129 5.02 16.97 -4.62
C TYR A 129 4.16 17.17 -5.87
N THR A 130 4.00 18.43 -6.29
CA THR A 130 2.99 18.84 -7.28
C THR A 130 3.12 18.07 -8.61
N GLU A 131 4.33 17.89 -9.12
CA GLU A 131 4.58 17.16 -10.37
C GLU A 131 4.09 15.70 -10.27
N TRP A 132 4.46 15.01 -9.19
CA TRP A 132 4.05 13.62 -8.99
C TRP A 132 2.55 13.49 -8.66
N PHE A 133 1.98 14.47 -7.96
CA PHE A 133 0.56 14.49 -7.58
C PHE A 133 -0.37 14.56 -8.80
N HIS A 134 0.05 15.25 -9.86
CA HIS A 134 -0.70 15.39 -11.10
C HIS A 134 -0.31 14.35 -12.18
N ASP A 135 0.64 13.46 -11.92
CA ASP A 135 1.01 12.35 -12.80
C ASP A 135 -0.01 11.20 -12.69
N VAL A 136 -1.21 11.46 -13.21
CA VAL A 136 -2.38 10.56 -13.20
C VAL A 136 -2.96 10.43 -14.61
N SER A 137 -3.61 9.31 -14.91
CA SER A 137 -4.22 9.11 -16.24
C SER A 137 -5.50 9.91 -16.44
N ASP A 138 -6.17 10.26 -15.34
CA ASP A 138 -7.43 10.99 -15.32
C ASP A 138 -7.32 12.17 -14.34
N ILE A 139 -7.46 13.38 -14.87
CA ILE A 139 -7.29 14.62 -14.12
C ILE A 139 -8.30 14.73 -12.97
N GLU A 140 -9.48 14.09 -13.07
CA GLU A 140 -10.50 14.07 -12.02
C GLU A 140 -9.95 13.52 -10.70
N ILE A 141 -9.01 12.56 -10.77
CA ILE A 141 -8.34 12.00 -9.59
C ILE A 141 -7.58 13.10 -8.85
N SER A 142 -6.72 13.83 -9.55
CA SER A 142 -5.89 14.87 -8.93
C SER A 142 -6.73 16.08 -8.48
N ASN A 143 -7.74 16.46 -9.26
CA ASN A 143 -8.66 17.55 -8.88
C ASN A 143 -9.44 17.22 -7.60
N THR A 144 -9.98 16.00 -7.50
CA THR A 144 -10.72 15.56 -6.30
C THR A 144 -9.80 15.54 -5.06
N CYS A 145 -8.55 15.13 -5.23
CA CYS A 145 -7.59 15.13 -4.12
C CYS A 145 -7.17 16.57 -3.73
N GLU A 146 -7.03 17.49 -4.70
CA GLU A 146 -6.81 18.92 -4.42
C GLU A 146 -7.99 19.58 -3.69
N ASP A 147 -9.22 19.22 -4.06
CA ASP A 147 -10.42 19.70 -3.38
C ASP A 147 -10.43 19.25 -1.91
N ALA A 148 -10.02 18.00 -1.64
CA ALA A 148 -9.87 17.50 -0.28
C ALA A 148 -8.78 18.24 0.52
N LEU A 149 -7.63 18.53 -0.10
CA LEU A 149 -6.57 19.33 0.53
C LEU A 149 -7.02 20.79 0.78
N SER A 150 -7.74 21.38 -0.16
CA SER A 150 -8.32 22.71 -0.05
C SER A 150 -9.35 22.77 1.08
N LEU A 151 -10.18 21.73 1.24
CA LEU A 151 -11.11 21.61 2.35
C LEU A 151 -10.37 21.52 3.69
N LEU A 152 -9.33 20.69 3.80
CA LEU A 152 -8.52 20.60 5.02
C LEU A 152 -7.89 21.95 5.40
N ARG A 153 -7.30 22.65 4.43
CA ARG A 153 -6.73 23.99 4.63
C ARG A 153 -7.80 25.00 5.05
N ASN A 154 -8.94 25.03 4.39
CA ASN A 154 -9.98 26.04 4.64
C ASN A 154 -10.74 25.81 5.95
N THR A 155 -10.94 24.54 6.33
CA THR A 155 -11.70 24.17 7.53
C THR A 155 -10.82 24.15 8.77
N PHE A 156 -9.59 23.64 8.68
CA PHE A 156 -8.73 23.43 9.85
C PHE A 156 -7.45 24.26 9.82
N GLY A 157 -7.15 24.98 8.74
CA GLY A 157 -5.93 25.79 8.64
C GLY A 157 -4.66 24.98 8.41
N CYS A 158 -4.76 23.73 7.94
CA CYS A 158 -3.60 22.89 7.61
C CYS A 158 -2.67 23.59 6.62
N GLN A 159 -1.36 23.45 6.83
CA GLN A 159 -0.34 24.04 5.96
C GLN A 159 0.01 23.05 4.84
N ILE A 160 -0.07 23.48 3.59
CA ILE A 160 0.35 22.67 2.44
C ILE A 160 1.71 23.18 1.97
N GLU A 161 2.72 22.32 2.05
CA GLU A 161 4.11 22.62 1.74
C GLU A 161 4.54 21.84 0.50
N GLU A 162 5.22 22.50 -0.43
CA GLU A 162 5.82 21.82 -1.57
C GLU A 162 7.03 21.00 -1.11
N ILE A 163 7.07 19.73 -1.50
CA ILE A 163 8.21 18.85 -1.29
C ILE A 163 8.63 18.23 -2.63
N ILE A 164 9.87 17.73 -2.68
CA ILE A 164 10.37 17.00 -3.84
C ILE A 164 10.89 15.65 -3.34
N LEU A 165 10.40 14.58 -3.95
CA LEU A 165 10.89 13.21 -3.72
C LEU A 165 11.61 12.75 -5.00
N PRO A 166 12.95 12.86 -5.07
CA PRO A 166 13.69 12.45 -6.26
C PRO A 166 13.70 10.92 -6.40
N GLU A 167 14.11 10.45 -7.60
CA GLU A 167 14.43 9.03 -7.85
C GLU A 167 13.23 8.05 -7.66
N LEU A 168 12.01 8.49 -8.00
CA LEU A 168 10.81 7.65 -7.91
C LEU A 168 10.88 6.39 -8.79
N LEU A 169 11.57 6.48 -9.95
CA LEU A 169 11.78 5.34 -10.85
C LEU A 169 12.72 4.29 -10.22
N GLU A 170 13.81 4.75 -9.61
CA GLU A 170 14.76 3.92 -8.89
C GLU A 170 14.10 3.29 -7.66
N MET A 171 13.25 4.02 -6.93
CA MET A 171 12.44 3.49 -5.84
C MET A 171 11.55 2.34 -6.32
N ARG A 172 10.82 2.53 -7.43
CA ARG A 172 9.97 1.50 -8.01
C ARG A 172 10.77 0.25 -8.40
N THR A 173 11.92 0.46 -9.02
CA THR A 173 12.81 -0.64 -9.47
C THR A 173 13.36 -1.42 -8.28
N ALA A 174 13.88 -0.72 -7.27
CA ALA A 174 14.41 -1.33 -6.05
C ALA A 174 13.33 -2.10 -5.28
N HIS A 175 12.10 -1.58 -5.24
CA HIS A 175 10.96 -2.26 -4.63
C HIS A 175 10.62 -3.55 -5.36
N LEU A 176 10.50 -3.52 -6.70
CA LEU A 176 10.21 -4.70 -7.52
C LEU A 176 11.25 -5.80 -7.33
N VAL A 177 12.54 -5.46 -7.35
CA VAL A 177 13.62 -6.42 -7.13
C VAL A 177 13.57 -7.00 -5.71
N THR A 178 13.30 -6.16 -4.70
CA THR A 178 13.22 -6.59 -3.30
C THR A 178 12.08 -7.57 -3.07
N ILE A 179 10.83 -7.16 -3.37
CA ILE A 179 9.64 -8.01 -3.16
C ILE A 179 9.66 -9.25 -4.05
N GLY A 180 10.13 -9.11 -5.30
CA GLY A 180 10.23 -10.22 -6.23
C GLY A 180 11.22 -11.27 -5.77
N SER A 181 12.42 -10.86 -5.34
CA SER A 181 13.46 -11.78 -4.85
C SER A 181 13.01 -12.52 -3.58
N GLU A 182 12.40 -11.80 -2.63
CA GLU A 182 11.92 -12.37 -1.37
C GLU A 182 10.74 -13.33 -1.60
N GLY A 183 9.78 -12.94 -2.45
CA GLY A 183 8.65 -13.80 -2.83
C GLY A 183 9.09 -15.04 -3.63
N PHE A 184 10.05 -14.90 -4.54
CA PHE A 184 10.61 -16.05 -5.26
C PHE A 184 11.33 -17.01 -4.30
N CYS A 185 12.10 -16.49 -3.34
CA CYS A 185 12.78 -17.30 -2.33
C CYS A 185 11.79 -18.20 -1.56
N GLN A 186 10.64 -17.67 -1.16
CA GLN A 186 9.57 -18.42 -0.48
C GLN A 186 8.99 -19.55 -1.34
N LEU A 187 8.83 -19.32 -2.65
CA LEU A 187 8.19 -20.25 -3.57
C LEU A 187 9.16 -21.16 -4.33
N ASN A 188 10.47 -20.94 -4.19
CA ASN A 188 11.49 -21.62 -5.00
C ASN A 188 11.44 -23.14 -4.86
N ALA A 189 11.21 -23.69 -3.67
CA ALA A 189 11.11 -25.14 -3.48
C ALA A 189 9.99 -25.74 -4.36
N HIS A 190 8.79 -25.17 -4.33
CA HIS A 190 7.68 -25.60 -5.19
C HIS A 190 7.96 -25.39 -6.67
N TYR A 191 8.68 -24.32 -7.01
CA TYR A 191 9.12 -24.06 -8.38
C TYR A 191 10.07 -25.18 -8.88
N GLN A 192 11.06 -25.58 -8.07
CA GLN A 192 12.02 -26.65 -8.40
C GLN A 192 11.37 -28.04 -8.44
N GLU A 193 10.35 -28.28 -7.62
CA GLU A 193 9.55 -29.52 -7.62
C GLU A 193 8.68 -29.71 -8.88
N GLY A 194 8.73 -28.77 -9.83
CA GLY A 194 7.97 -28.86 -11.09
C GLY A 194 6.50 -28.45 -10.95
N ARG A 195 6.08 -27.94 -9.78
CA ARG A 195 4.69 -27.51 -9.50
C ARG A 195 4.29 -26.21 -10.19
N ARG A 196 5.13 -25.69 -11.08
CA ARG A 196 4.85 -24.48 -11.88
C ARG A 196 3.52 -24.57 -12.66
N THR A 197 3.11 -25.77 -13.07
CA THR A 197 1.88 -25.99 -13.84
C THR A 197 0.62 -25.89 -12.99
N GLU A 198 0.75 -25.93 -11.66
CA GLU A 198 -0.34 -25.68 -10.72
C GLU A 198 -0.58 -24.17 -10.51
N MET A 199 0.35 -23.32 -10.96
CA MET A 199 0.28 -21.87 -10.82
C MET A 199 -0.36 -21.22 -12.05
N THR A 200 -1.01 -20.07 -11.82
CA THR A 200 -1.58 -19.26 -12.90
C THR A 200 -0.49 -18.75 -13.85
N LEU A 201 -0.86 -18.40 -15.09
CA LEU A 201 0.10 -17.85 -16.06
C LEU A 201 0.76 -16.56 -15.55
N ASP A 202 0.00 -15.70 -14.88
CA ASP A 202 0.50 -14.45 -14.31
C ASP A 202 1.56 -14.70 -13.22
N THR A 203 1.28 -15.61 -12.28
CA THR A 203 2.26 -16.03 -11.27
C THR A 203 3.51 -16.62 -11.91
N ARG A 204 3.37 -17.43 -12.95
CA ARG A 204 4.52 -18.02 -13.65
C ARG A 204 5.37 -16.96 -14.36
N GLY A 205 4.74 -15.96 -14.99
CA GLY A 205 5.42 -14.82 -15.61
C GLY A 205 6.22 -14.02 -14.58
N SER A 206 5.57 -13.69 -13.46
CA SER A 206 6.20 -13.01 -12.33
C SER A 206 7.38 -13.81 -11.77
N LEU A 207 7.23 -15.11 -11.51
CA LEU A 207 8.30 -15.96 -10.98
C LEU A 207 9.47 -16.11 -11.96
N ALA A 208 9.20 -16.15 -13.27
CA ALA A 208 10.27 -16.18 -14.27
C ALA A 208 11.08 -14.88 -14.25
N LEU A 209 10.42 -13.72 -14.14
CA LEU A 209 11.10 -12.43 -13.97
C LEU A 209 11.88 -12.39 -12.65
N PHE A 210 11.26 -12.76 -11.53
CA PHE A 210 11.90 -12.69 -10.21
C PHE A 210 13.09 -13.63 -10.09
N GLY A 211 13.01 -14.82 -10.68
CA GLY A 211 14.13 -15.76 -10.76
C GLY A 211 15.29 -15.29 -11.64
N SER A 212 15.12 -14.22 -12.43
CA SER A 212 16.20 -13.61 -13.21
C SER A 212 17.02 -12.57 -12.45
N PHE A 213 16.52 -12.08 -11.31
CA PHE A 213 17.25 -11.11 -10.50
C PHE A 213 18.46 -11.76 -9.82
N THR A 214 19.61 -11.10 -9.92
CA THR A 214 20.85 -11.59 -9.30
C THR A 214 20.98 -11.08 -7.86
N SER A 215 21.89 -11.69 -7.11
CA SER A 215 22.27 -11.18 -5.77
C SER A 215 22.85 -9.76 -5.84
N ALA A 216 23.54 -9.41 -6.94
CA ALA A 216 24.06 -8.07 -7.15
C ALA A 216 22.93 -7.04 -7.32
N ASP A 217 21.87 -7.39 -8.06
CA ASP A 217 20.69 -6.55 -8.24
C ASP A 217 19.98 -6.31 -6.90
N TYR A 218 19.85 -7.34 -6.08
CA TYR A 218 19.28 -7.22 -4.74
C TYR A 218 20.13 -6.29 -3.85
N VAL A 219 21.45 -6.45 -3.83
CA VAL A 219 22.37 -5.57 -3.07
C VAL A 219 22.30 -4.13 -3.56
N ALA A 220 22.25 -3.90 -4.87
CA ALA A 220 22.07 -2.57 -5.45
C ALA A 220 20.73 -1.95 -5.02
N SER A 221 19.66 -2.74 -5.02
CA SER A 221 18.33 -2.31 -4.57
C SER A 221 18.32 -1.91 -3.10
N GLN A 222 19.06 -2.60 -2.22
CA GLN A 222 19.16 -2.19 -0.81
C GLN A 222 19.95 -0.88 -0.61
N ARG A 223 20.90 -0.56 -1.50
CA ARG A 223 21.57 0.75 -1.50
C ARG A 223 20.61 1.87 -1.91
N LEU A 224 19.80 1.63 -2.95
CA LEU A 224 18.74 2.55 -3.37
C LEU A 224 17.70 2.75 -2.24
N ARG A 225 17.29 1.67 -1.56
CA ARG A 225 16.38 1.72 -0.41
C ARG A 225 16.89 2.66 0.69
N ARG A 226 18.19 2.64 1.00
CA ARG A 226 18.80 3.57 1.96
C ARG A 226 18.73 5.02 1.49
N ARG A 227 18.96 5.28 0.19
CA ARG A 227 18.81 6.63 -0.39
C ARG A 227 17.37 7.12 -0.30
N MET A 228 16.40 6.25 -0.63
CA MET A 228 14.97 6.60 -0.54
C MET A 228 14.57 6.93 0.90
N MET A 229 15.07 6.16 1.88
CA MET A 229 14.87 6.47 3.29
C MET A 229 15.42 7.85 3.65
N TYR A 230 16.63 8.19 3.21
CA TYR A 230 17.22 9.52 3.44
C TYR A 230 16.33 10.64 2.88
N TYR A 231 15.89 10.54 1.62
CA TYR A 231 15.04 11.56 1.01
C TYR A 231 13.71 11.75 1.75
N HIS A 232 13.06 10.66 2.17
CA HIS A 232 11.82 10.74 2.95
C HIS A 232 12.07 11.32 4.34
N MET A 233 13.18 10.98 5.01
CA MET A 233 13.53 11.56 6.30
C MET A 233 13.80 13.07 6.20
N GLU A 234 14.45 13.54 5.14
CA GLU A 234 14.64 14.98 4.89
C GLU A 234 13.29 15.68 4.60
N ALA A 235 12.37 15.02 3.90
CA ALA A 235 11.01 15.54 3.71
C ALA A 235 10.26 15.64 5.05
N PHE A 236 10.32 14.61 5.90
CA PHE A 236 9.67 14.60 7.22
C PHE A 236 10.28 15.57 8.25
N ARG A 237 11.41 16.22 7.94
CA ARG A 237 11.87 17.38 8.73
C ARG A 237 11.07 18.65 8.44
N LYS A 238 10.41 18.71 7.27
CA LYS A 238 9.64 19.86 6.80
C LYS A 238 8.14 19.68 7.00
N VAL A 239 7.65 18.45 6.85
CA VAL A 239 6.23 18.10 6.85
C VAL A 239 5.95 16.93 7.77
N ASP A 240 4.72 16.81 8.27
CA ASP A 240 4.31 15.73 9.16
C ASP A 240 3.74 14.53 8.38
N VAL A 241 3.08 14.82 7.26
CA VAL A 241 2.50 13.82 6.36
C VAL A 241 2.76 14.18 4.90
N ILE A 242 2.72 13.18 4.02
CA ILE A 242 2.82 13.37 2.57
C ILE A 242 1.48 12.96 1.96
N ALA A 243 0.88 13.85 1.16
CA ALA A 243 -0.40 13.60 0.51
C ALA A 243 -0.21 13.36 -0.99
N THR A 244 -0.81 12.28 -1.48
CA THR A 244 -0.88 11.91 -2.90
C THR A 244 -2.19 11.18 -3.19
N PRO A 245 -2.65 11.16 -4.46
CA PRO A 245 -3.59 10.14 -4.88
C PRO A 245 -3.07 8.74 -4.54
N THR A 246 -3.97 7.81 -4.18
CA THR A 246 -3.56 6.43 -3.87
C THR A 246 -3.20 5.65 -5.14
N THR A 247 -3.92 5.90 -6.23
CA THR A 247 -3.68 5.31 -7.55
C THR A 247 -3.75 6.40 -8.62
N GLY A 248 -2.96 6.25 -9.69
CA GLY A 248 -2.99 7.15 -10.84
C GLY A 248 -4.15 6.88 -11.81
N ILE A 249 -4.96 5.84 -11.55
CA ILE A 249 -6.13 5.44 -12.36
C ILE A 249 -7.31 5.10 -11.44
N THR A 250 -8.53 5.18 -11.96
CA THR A 250 -9.73 4.59 -11.33
C THR A 250 -9.86 3.11 -11.68
N ALA A 251 -10.88 2.42 -11.14
CA ALA A 251 -11.03 0.97 -11.28
C ALA A 251 -11.04 0.53 -12.76
N PRO A 252 -10.01 -0.17 -13.28
CA PRO A 252 -9.94 -0.48 -14.71
C PRO A 252 -10.98 -1.54 -15.10
N ARG A 253 -11.40 -1.54 -16.38
CA ARG A 253 -12.29 -2.58 -16.93
C ARG A 253 -11.58 -3.93 -16.96
N ILE A 254 -12.33 -5.01 -16.77
CA ILE A 254 -11.83 -6.38 -16.92
C ILE A 254 -11.94 -6.78 -18.40
N PRO A 255 -10.83 -7.07 -19.10
CA PRO A 255 -10.88 -7.60 -20.45
C PRO A 255 -11.53 -8.99 -20.47
N PRO A 256 -12.50 -9.26 -21.39
CA PRO A 256 -13.13 -10.59 -21.47
C PRO A 256 -12.14 -11.72 -21.77
N SER A 257 -11.02 -11.44 -22.45
CA SER A 257 -9.94 -12.39 -22.74
C SER A 257 -9.20 -12.82 -21.48
N ALA A 258 -8.93 -11.89 -20.55
CA ALA A 258 -8.22 -12.17 -19.29
C ALA A 258 -8.97 -13.18 -18.40
N LEU A 259 -10.30 -13.24 -18.49
CA LEU A 259 -11.12 -14.21 -17.75
C LEU A 259 -10.88 -15.67 -18.18
N LYS A 260 -10.26 -15.89 -19.34
CA LYS A 260 -9.90 -17.23 -19.85
C LYS A 260 -8.52 -17.69 -19.35
N GLY A 261 -7.86 -16.91 -18.49
CA GLY A 261 -6.54 -17.22 -17.93
C GLY A 261 -5.36 -16.64 -18.71
N GLU A 262 -5.63 -15.79 -19.71
CA GLU A 262 -4.60 -14.95 -20.33
C GLU A 262 -4.15 -13.86 -19.34
N SER A 263 -2.84 -13.61 -19.25
CA SER A 263 -2.29 -12.54 -18.42
C SER A 263 -2.42 -11.19 -19.12
N ASP A 264 -3.00 -10.20 -18.45
CA ASP A 264 -3.04 -8.79 -18.89
C ASP A 264 -1.66 -8.13 -18.70
N TYR A 265 -0.65 -8.56 -19.46
CA TYR A 265 0.56 -7.76 -19.66
C TYR A 265 0.34 -6.92 -20.92
N ILE A 266 -0.37 -5.79 -20.77
CA ILE A 266 -0.33 -4.68 -21.73
C ILE A 266 0.71 -3.69 -21.21
#